data_AF-A0A6C7E6Z6-F1
#
_entry.id   AF-A0A6C7E6Z6-F1
#
_cell.length_a   1.000
_cell.length_b   1.000
_cell.length_c   1.000
_cell.angle_alpha   90.00
_cell.angle_beta   90.00
_cell.angle_gamma   90.00
#
_symmetry.space_group_name_H-M   'P 1'
#
loop_
_entity.id
_entity.type
_entity.pdbx_description
1 polymer ?
#
loop_
_entity_poly.entity_id
_entity_poly.type
_entity_poly.pdbx_seq_one_letter_code
_entity_poly.pdbx_strand_id
1 'polypeptide(L)'
;MPDCRQNVSKFPLARGRIAIYGRVSSRRAGGARHLQPDDQWGSWNVSLQQVDEAKWFDLGACRGLEAAIFYPDDEESAVSAKAVCESCHVKVSCLEHALANREKAGVWGGATERDRRRIVRQRRKSA
;
A
#
# COMPACT_ATOMS: atom_id res chain seq x y z
N MET A 1 -19.32 -1.93 14.28
CA MET A 1 -18.28 -1.11 13.63
C MET A 1 -17.22 -2.07 13.09
N PRO A 2 -17.11 -2.31 11.77
CA PRO A 2 -16.06 -3.18 11.26
C PRO A 2 -14.76 -2.37 11.04
N ASP A 3 -13.69 -2.94 11.56
CA ASP A 3 -12.33 -2.45 11.65
C ASP A 3 -11.66 -2.45 10.25
N CYS A 4 -11.24 -1.28 9.73
CA CYS A 4 -10.52 -1.16 8.45
C CYS A 4 -9.06 -1.70 8.51
N ARG A 5 -8.72 -2.49 9.53
CA ARG A 5 -7.34 -2.86 9.88
C ARG A 5 -6.85 -4.17 9.27
N GLN A 6 -7.65 -4.87 8.46
CA GLN A 6 -7.30 -6.22 8.00
C GLN A 6 -7.65 -6.46 6.53
N ASN A 7 -6.74 -6.14 5.59
CA ASN A 7 -6.34 -7.05 4.51
C ASN A 7 -5.21 -6.46 3.63
N VAL A 8 -3.96 -6.55 4.06
CA VAL A 8 -2.79 -6.29 3.18
C VAL A 8 -2.25 -7.58 2.53
N SER A 9 -2.90 -8.72 2.75
CA SER A 9 -2.35 -10.05 2.42
C SER A 9 -2.80 -10.62 1.06
N LYS A 10 -3.42 -9.81 0.19
CA LYS A 10 -4.02 -10.32 -1.08
C LYS A 10 -3.57 -9.61 -2.35
N PHE A 11 -2.34 -9.09 -2.38
CA PHE A 11 -1.71 -8.66 -3.63
C PHE A 11 -0.70 -9.70 -4.12
N PRO A 12 -1.04 -10.52 -5.12
CA PRO A 12 -0.02 -11.22 -5.89
C PRO A 12 0.74 -10.17 -6.70
N LEU A 13 2.00 -9.94 -6.34
CA LEU A 13 2.94 -9.18 -7.15
C LEU A 13 3.11 -9.91 -8.48
N ALA A 14 2.39 -9.46 -9.50
CA ALA A 14 2.67 -9.81 -10.89
C ALA A 14 4.01 -9.18 -11.27
N ARG A 15 5.07 -10.00 -11.35
CA ARG A 15 6.30 -9.66 -12.07
C ARG A 15 6.60 -10.73 -13.10
N GLY A 16 6.74 -10.25 -14.32
CA GLY A 16 6.79 -11.02 -15.55
C GLY A 16 8.02 -11.90 -15.71
N ARG A 17 7.90 -12.70 -16.76
CA ARG A 17 8.85 -13.62 -17.39
C ARG A 17 10.28 -13.08 -17.48
N ILE A 18 11.24 -13.92 -17.11
CA ILE A 18 12.55 -13.98 -17.75
C ILE A 18 12.75 -15.41 -18.22
N ALA A 19 12.84 -15.59 -19.54
CA ALA A 19 13.28 -16.82 -20.16
C ALA A 19 14.80 -16.75 -20.36
N ILE A 20 15.54 -17.62 -19.69
CA ILE A 20 16.95 -17.91 -20.04
C ILE A 20 17.13 -19.43 -19.98
N TYR A 21 17.06 -20.00 -21.17
CA TYR A 21 17.69 -21.23 -21.64
C TYR A 21 18.86 -21.72 -20.76
N GLY A 22 18.85 -23.02 -20.45
CA GLY A 22 19.97 -23.67 -19.78
C GLY A 22 19.69 -25.14 -19.48
N ARG A 23 19.51 -25.97 -20.51
CA ARG A 23 19.55 -27.43 -20.37
C ARG A 23 20.99 -27.83 -20.03
N VAL A 24 21.26 -28.20 -18.77
CA VAL A 24 22.44 -28.99 -18.42
C VAL A 24 21.99 -30.31 -17.83
N SER A 25 22.13 -31.34 -18.66
CA SER A 25 22.05 -32.73 -18.25
C SER A 25 23.30 -33.10 -17.45
N SER A 26 23.08 -33.94 -16.43
CA SER A 26 23.95 -35.08 -16.08
C SER A 26 25.00 -34.92 -14.96
N ARG A 27 24.78 -35.78 -13.94
CA ARG A 27 25.72 -36.57 -13.12
C ARG A 27 26.15 -36.07 -11.73
N ARG A 28 25.99 -37.02 -10.78
CA ARG A 28 26.42 -37.04 -9.37
C ARG A 28 27.95 -37.12 -9.25
N ALA A 29 28.53 -36.53 -8.20
CA ALA A 29 29.43 -37.19 -7.22
C ALA A 29 29.97 -36.15 -6.20
N GLY A 30 30.11 -36.55 -4.94
CA GLY A 30 30.38 -35.70 -3.79
C GLY A 30 31.84 -35.29 -3.55
N GLY A 31 32.03 -34.53 -2.45
CA GLY A 31 33.35 -34.19 -1.91
C GLY A 31 33.30 -32.87 -1.13
N ALA A 32 33.05 -32.96 0.18
CA ALA A 32 33.09 -31.83 1.10
C ALA A 32 34.49 -31.20 1.14
N ARG A 33 34.60 -29.91 0.84
CA ARG A 33 35.78 -29.09 1.15
C ARG A 33 35.46 -28.22 2.36
N HIS A 34 36.23 -28.44 3.41
CA HIS A 34 36.32 -27.61 4.61
C HIS A 34 36.51 -26.14 4.21
N LEU A 35 35.64 -25.24 4.68
CA LEU A 35 35.82 -23.78 4.61
C LEU A 35 36.26 -23.30 6.00
N GLN A 36 37.31 -22.50 6.06
CA GLN A 36 37.93 -21.99 7.28
C GLN A 36 37.11 -20.87 7.94
N PRO A 37 37.24 -20.63 9.26
CA PRO A 37 36.65 -19.49 9.95
C PRO A 37 37.70 -18.41 10.21
N ASP A 38 37.53 -17.25 9.58
CA ASP A 38 38.15 -16.00 10.01
C ASP A 38 37.07 -14.91 10.15
N ASP A 39 36.36 -15.01 11.27
CA ASP A 39 35.70 -13.89 11.93
C ASP A 39 36.72 -12.79 12.21
N GLN A 40 36.50 -11.59 11.64
CA GLN A 40 36.83 -10.27 12.25
C GLN A 40 36.61 -9.12 11.26
N TRP A 41 35.36 -8.91 10.86
CA TRP A 41 34.82 -7.56 10.84
C TRP A 41 33.50 -7.59 11.59
N GLY A 42 33.47 -6.89 12.72
CA GLY A 42 32.34 -6.85 13.61
C GLY A 42 31.03 -6.53 12.87
N SER A 43 29.99 -7.28 13.24
CA SER A 43 28.80 -6.72 13.90
C SER A 43 28.73 -5.20 13.70
N TRP A 44 28.04 -4.72 12.67
CA TRP A 44 26.59 -4.77 12.60
C TRP A 44 26.14 -5.44 11.32
N ASN A 45 25.54 -6.61 11.50
CA ASN A 45 24.52 -7.14 10.62
C ASN A 45 23.35 -6.14 10.62
N VAL A 46 23.54 -4.96 10.00
CA VAL A 46 22.45 -4.03 9.73
C VAL A 46 21.68 -4.70 8.62
N SER A 47 20.69 -5.49 9.04
CA SER A 47 19.68 -5.98 8.15
C SER A 47 19.03 -4.75 7.53
N LEU A 48 19.39 -4.42 6.28
CA LEU A 48 18.72 -3.42 5.43
C LEU A 48 17.26 -3.80 5.13
N GLN A 49 16.67 -4.69 5.92
CA GLN A 49 15.33 -5.22 5.74
C GLN A 49 14.29 -4.53 6.63
N GLN A 50 14.67 -3.53 7.43
CA GLN A 50 13.77 -2.96 8.43
C GLN A 50 13.87 -1.44 8.57
N VAL A 51 13.99 -0.74 7.46
CA VAL A 51 13.36 0.59 7.39
C VAL A 51 11.88 0.28 7.27
N ASP A 52 11.15 0.33 8.38
CA ASP A 52 9.69 0.17 8.39
C ASP A 52 9.16 1.25 7.42
N GLU A 53 8.79 0.81 6.21
CA GLU A 53 8.29 1.68 5.17
C GLU A 53 6.99 2.26 5.72
N ALA A 54 7.08 3.48 6.24
CA ALA A 54 5.95 4.16 6.86
C ALA A 54 4.79 4.08 5.88
N LYS A 55 3.76 3.32 6.26
CA LYS A 55 2.67 3.04 5.34
C LYS A 55 2.02 4.38 5.03
N TRP A 56 1.67 4.63 3.78
CA TRP A 56 1.20 5.95 3.36
C TRP A 56 0.03 6.49 4.22
N PHE A 57 -0.77 5.61 4.83
CA PHE A 57 -1.85 6.02 5.75
C PHE A 57 -1.34 6.62 7.07
N ASP A 58 -0.12 6.32 7.50
CA ASP A 58 0.50 6.91 8.69
C ASP A 58 0.84 8.39 8.49
N LEU A 59 1.02 8.82 7.23
CA LEU A 59 1.27 10.21 6.84
C LEU A 59 -0.02 11.00 6.55
N GLY A 60 -1.18 10.44 6.86
CA GLY A 60 -2.48 11.08 6.64
C GLY A 60 -2.72 12.26 7.61
N ALA A 61 -3.09 13.42 7.07
CA ALA A 61 -3.48 14.59 7.88
C ALA A 61 -4.75 14.34 8.73
N CYS A 62 -5.54 13.31 8.40
CA CYS A 62 -6.67 12.87 9.20
C CYS A 62 -6.28 12.19 10.51
N ARG A 63 -5.00 11.82 10.68
CA ARG A 63 -4.52 11.15 11.89
C ARG A 63 -4.60 12.12 13.07
N GLY A 64 -5.26 11.68 14.15
CA GLY A 64 -5.48 12.48 15.36
C GLY A 64 -6.79 13.27 15.36
N LEU A 65 -7.59 13.19 14.29
CA LEU A 65 -8.94 13.73 14.23
C LEU A 65 -9.99 12.63 14.48
N GLU A 66 -11.19 13.05 14.84
CA GLU A 66 -12.30 12.13 15.09
C GLU A 66 -12.77 11.45 13.80
N ALA A 67 -12.96 10.13 13.86
CA ALA A 67 -13.43 9.34 12.72
C ALA A 67 -14.81 9.80 12.23
N ALA A 68 -15.68 10.29 13.13
CA ALA A 68 -17.03 10.75 12.79
C ALA A 68 -17.01 11.86 11.72
N ILE A 69 -15.99 12.71 11.71
CA ILE A 69 -15.81 13.77 10.71
C ILE A 69 -15.68 13.17 9.29
N PHE A 70 -15.00 12.03 9.16
CA PHE A 70 -14.74 11.37 7.88
C PHE A 70 -15.83 10.38 7.47
N TYR A 71 -16.80 10.09 8.33
CA TYR A 71 -17.97 9.27 8.04
C TYR A 71 -19.26 10.06 8.31
N PRO A 72 -19.52 11.13 7.55
CA PRO A 72 -20.71 11.95 7.72
C PRO A 72 -21.97 11.23 7.23
N ASP A 73 -23.11 11.55 7.85
CA ASP A 73 -24.43 11.09 7.40
C ASP A 73 -24.87 11.81 6.12
N ASP A 74 -24.50 13.09 5.97
CA ASP A 74 -24.89 13.96 4.85
C ASP A 74 -23.68 14.55 4.10
N GLU A 75 -23.87 14.91 2.82
CA GLU A 75 -22.82 15.54 1.99
C GLU A 75 -22.39 16.92 2.50
N GLU A 76 -23.25 17.65 3.21
CA GLU A 76 -22.94 18.97 3.77
C GLU A 76 -21.93 18.85 4.93
N SER A 77 -22.09 17.86 5.79
CA SER A 77 -21.15 17.53 6.86
C SER A 77 -19.80 17.04 6.33
N ALA A 78 -19.76 16.50 5.10
CA ALA A 78 -18.54 16.05 4.43
C ALA A 78 -17.58 17.20 4.05
N VAL A 79 -18.04 18.46 4.01
CA VAL A 79 -17.22 19.62 3.63
C VAL A 79 -16.01 19.76 4.56
N SER A 80 -16.22 19.55 5.86
CA SER A 80 -15.16 19.60 6.87
C SER A 80 -14.05 18.57 6.62
N ALA A 81 -14.41 17.31 6.36
CA ALA A 81 -13.46 16.27 6.01
C ALA A 81 -12.75 16.52 4.67
N LYS A 82 -13.46 17.08 3.68
CA LYS A 82 -12.85 17.45 2.38
C LYS A 82 -11.77 18.52 2.57
N ALA A 83 -12.00 19.52 3.42
CA ALA A 83 -11.01 20.56 3.74
C ALA A 83 -9.74 19.97 4.38
N VAL A 84 -9.87 19.05 5.34
CA VAL A 84 -8.70 18.34 5.90
C VAL A 84 -7.94 17.55 4.84
N CYS A 85 -8.66 16.92 3.92
CA CYS A 85 -8.04 16.13 2.86
C CYS A 85 -7.32 17.01 1.82
N GLU A 86 -7.60 18.31 1.74
CA GLU A 86 -7.01 19.20 0.74
C GLU A 86 -5.53 19.49 1.01
N SER A 87 -5.15 19.62 2.28
CA SER A 87 -3.76 19.80 2.71
C SER A 87 -3.00 18.48 2.95
N CYS A 88 -3.64 17.33 2.68
CA CYS A 88 -3.08 16.02 2.96
C CYS A 88 -2.12 15.56 1.85
N HIS A 89 -0.86 15.28 2.21
CA HIS A 89 0.18 14.83 1.27
C HIS A 89 -0.14 13.48 0.61
N VAL A 90 -0.86 12.60 1.31
CA VAL A 90 -1.22 11.26 0.82
C VAL A 90 -2.62 11.19 0.19
N LYS A 91 -3.22 12.34 -0.15
CA LYS A 91 -4.55 12.45 -0.74
C LYS A 91 -4.73 11.53 -1.96
N VAL A 92 -3.75 11.50 -2.86
CA VAL A 92 -3.81 10.69 -4.10
C VAL A 92 -3.79 9.20 -3.76
N SER A 93 -2.83 8.74 -2.97
CA SER A 93 -2.73 7.33 -2.56
C SER A 93 -3.97 6.87 -1.78
N CYS A 94 -4.52 7.73 -0.92
CA CYS A 94 -5.77 7.51 -0.19
C CYS A 94 -6.97 7.33 -1.14
N LEU A 95 -7.08 8.22 -2.15
CA LEU A 95 -8.15 8.14 -3.14
C LEU A 95 -8.04 6.88 -3.99
N GLU A 96 -6.85 6.54 -4.49
CA GLU A 96 -6.64 5.33 -5.30
C GLU A 96 -6.95 4.07 -4.51
N HIS A 97 -6.58 4.03 -3.22
CA HIS A 97 -6.94 2.92 -2.33
C HIS A 97 -8.47 2.75 -2.22
N ALA A 98 -9.19 3.85 -1.99
CA ALA A 98 -10.65 3.81 -1.88
C ALA A 98 -11.34 3.42 -3.19
N LEU A 99 -10.78 3.82 -4.33
CA LEU A 99 -11.27 3.41 -5.66
C LEU A 99 -11.01 1.93 -5.93
N ALA A 100 -9.82 1.43 -5.58
CA ALA A 100 -9.45 0.03 -5.77
C ALA A 100 -10.29 -0.91 -4.88
N ASN A 101 -10.49 -0.55 -3.61
CA ASN A 101 -11.25 -1.35 -2.64
C ASN A 101 -12.75 -1.12 -2.69
N ARG A 102 -13.21 -0.15 -3.48
CA ARG A 102 -14.63 0.25 -3.58
C ARG A 102 -15.23 0.56 -2.22
N GLU A 103 -14.52 1.40 -1.46
CA GLU A 103 -14.96 1.84 -0.14
C GLU A 103 -16.36 2.48 -0.24
N LYS A 104 -17.30 1.95 0.55
CA LYS A 104 -18.74 2.25 0.40
C LYS A 104 -19.16 3.51 1.13
N ALA A 105 -18.43 3.91 2.17
CA ALA A 105 -18.81 5.03 3.03
C ALA A 105 -17.61 5.94 3.30
N GLY A 106 -17.92 7.16 3.76
CA GLY A 106 -16.93 8.13 4.20
C GLY A 106 -16.18 8.88 3.10
N VAL A 107 -15.37 9.81 3.56
CA VAL A 107 -14.53 10.72 2.77
C VAL A 107 -13.12 10.15 2.68
N TRP A 108 -12.69 9.86 1.45
CA TRP A 108 -11.37 9.29 1.17
C TRP A 108 -10.66 10.17 0.14
N GLY A 109 -9.45 10.64 0.47
CA GLY A 109 -8.67 11.51 -0.41
C GLY A 109 -9.43 12.77 -0.87
N GLY A 110 -10.35 13.28 -0.04
CA GLY A 110 -11.19 14.43 -0.35
C GLY A 110 -12.39 14.13 -1.27
N ALA A 111 -12.74 12.87 -1.47
CA ALA A 111 -13.90 12.45 -2.25
C ALA A 111 -14.88 11.65 -1.39
N THR A 112 -16.16 12.00 -1.42
CA THR A 112 -17.24 11.16 -0.87
C THR A 112 -17.52 9.97 -1.78
N GLU A 113 -18.42 9.07 -1.36
CA GLU A 113 -18.86 7.96 -2.21
C GLU A 113 -19.41 8.46 -3.56
N ARG A 114 -20.21 9.52 -3.53
CA ARG A 114 -20.80 10.11 -4.74
C ARG A 114 -19.73 10.69 -5.67
N ASP A 115 -18.72 11.35 -5.11
CA ASP A 115 -17.58 11.88 -5.86
C ASP A 115 -16.74 10.76 -6.47
N ARG A 116 -16.43 9.69 -5.71
CA ARG A 116 -15.73 8.51 -6.23
C ARG A 116 -16.45 7.86 -7.40
N ARG A 117 -17.78 7.71 -7.31
CA ARG A 117 -18.61 7.22 -8.43
C ARG A 117 -18.57 8.15 -9.65
N ARG A 118 -18.41 9.46 -9.46
CA ARG A 118 -18.23 10.43 -10.56
C ARG A 118 -16.85 10.27 -11.21
N ILE A 119 -15.79 10.17 -10.41
CA ILE A 119 -14.40 10.00 -10.87
C ILE A 119 -14.27 8.73 -11.73
N VAL A 120 -14.82 7.59 -11.29
CA VAL A 120 -14.78 6.34 -12.06
C VAL A 120 -15.49 6.49 -13.42
N ARG A 121 -16.65 7.16 -13.44
CA ARG A 121 -17.38 7.43 -14.69
C ARG A 121 -16.61 8.34 -15.63
N GLN A 122 -15.96 9.38 -15.10
CA GLN A 122 -15.13 10.29 -15.89
C GLN A 122 -13.93 9.58 -16.49
N ARG A 123 -13.19 8.77 -15.70
CA ARG A 123 -12.04 7.99 -16.18
C ARG A 123 -12.41 7.04 -17.33
N ARG A 124 -13.62 6.46 -17.31
CA ARG A 124 -14.13 5.62 -18.40
C ARG A 124 -14.49 6.38 -19.67
N LYS A 125 -14.83 7.66 -19.57
CA LYS A 125 -15.20 8.49 -20.73
C LYS A 125 -13.97 9.06 -21.44
N SER A 126 -12.86 9.20 -20.71
CA SER A 126 -11.59 9.72 -21.22
C SER A 126 -10.63 8.64 -21.74
N ALA A 127 -11.00 7.36 -21.63
CA ALA A 127 -10.24 6.22 -22.12
C ALA A 127 -10.89 5.69 -23.41
#